data_AF-A0A3Q8ZDI1-F1
#
_entry.id   AF-A0A3Q8ZDI1-F1
#
_cell.length_a   1.000
_cell.length_b   1.000
_cell.length_c   1.000
_cell.angle_alpha   90.00
_cell.angle_beta   90.00
_cell.angle_gamma   90.00
#
_symmetry.space_group_name_H-M   'P 1'
#
loop_
_entity.id
_entity.type
_entity.pdbx_description
1 polymer ?
#
loop_
_entity_poly.entity_id
_entity_poly.type
_entity_poly.pdbx_seq_one_letter_code
_entity_poly.pdbx_strand_id
1 'polypeptide(L)'
;MTRALSDMLATLNAGMAVIITLGGGAAGWNKLHEQGASAGFVGILVGLLLGFLVAATVCGTLATLIMIENHLRNLLAEAAETRRSRKA
;
A
#
# COMPACT_ATOMS: atom_id res chain seq x y z
N MET A 1 -9.18 -14.53 -6.55
CA MET A 1 -7.69 -14.66 -6.51
C MET A 1 -7.30 -15.96 -5.82
N THR A 2 -6.17 -16.58 -6.16
CA THR A 2 -5.59 -17.64 -5.31
C THR A 2 -5.07 -17.00 -4.02
N ARG A 3 -5.27 -17.66 -2.87
CA ARG A 3 -4.88 -17.19 -1.53
C ARG A 3 -3.41 -16.69 -1.47
N ALA A 4 -2.55 -17.31 -2.26
CA ALA A 4 -1.14 -16.95 -2.43
C ALA A 4 -0.90 -15.54 -3.01
N LEU A 5 -1.76 -15.06 -3.94
CA LEU A 5 -1.59 -13.72 -4.52
C LEU A 5 -1.90 -12.63 -3.48
N SER A 6 -2.92 -12.87 -2.66
CA SER A 6 -3.32 -11.99 -1.56
C SER A 6 -2.24 -11.90 -0.48
N ASP A 7 -1.66 -13.05 -0.07
CA ASP A 7 -0.58 -13.07 0.93
C ASP A 7 0.70 -12.42 0.40
N MET A 8 1.05 -12.63 -0.87
CA MET A 8 2.20 -11.94 -1.48
C MET A 8 1.99 -10.43 -1.52
N LEU A 9 0.79 -9.96 -1.92
CA LEU A 9 0.47 -8.54 -1.95
C LEU A 9 0.48 -7.92 -0.55
N ALA A 10 -0.06 -8.61 0.46
CA ALA A 10 0.01 -8.15 1.85
C ALA A 10 1.44 -8.04 2.36
N THR A 11 2.29 -9.02 2.01
CA THR A 11 3.71 -9.04 2.40
C THR A 11 4.50 -7.95 1.68
N LEU A 12 4.31 -7.78 0.36
CA LEU A 12 4.92 -6.69 -0.40
C LEU A 12 4.46 -5.32 0.09
N ASN A 13 3.18 -5.20 0.45
CA ASN A 13 2.61 -3.97 0.97
C ASN A 13 3.23 -3.57 2.32
N ALA A 14 3.36 -4.53 3.24
CA ALA A 14 4.05 -4.33 4.50
C ALA A 14 5.54 -3.98 4.27
N GLY A 15 6.21 -4.68 3.34
CA GLY A 15 7.60 -4.39 2.99
C GLY A 15 7.80 -2.99 2.42
N MET A 16 6.94 -2.57 1.49
CA MET A 16 6.96 -1.23 0.91
C MET A 16 6.68 -0.14 1.95
N ALA A 17 5.74 -0.38 2.88
CA ALA A 17 5.48 0.54 3.97
C ALA A 17 6.73 0.75 4.83
N VAL A 18 7.44 -0.32 5.19
CA VAL A 18 8.69 -0.24 5.97
C VAL A 18 9.76 0.55 5.20
N ILE A 19 9.94 0.27 3.91
CA ILE A 19 10.94 0.95 3.08
C ILE A 19 10.64 2.44 2.95
N ILE A 20 9.39 2.81 2.66
CA ILE A 20 8.98 4.22 2.51
C ILE A 20 9.11 4.96 3.83
N THR A 21 8.74 4.35 4.95
CA THR A 21 8.80 4.97 6.28
C THR A 21 10.24 5.19 6.73
N LEU A 22 11.11 4.19 6.55
CA LEU A 22 12.54 4.31 6.83
C LEU A 22 13.24 5.29 5.87
N GLY A 23 12.88 5.27 4.59
CA GLY A 23 13.38 6.21 3.59
C GLY A 23 12.99 7.65 3.91
N GLY A 24 11.76 7.89 4.36
CA GLY A 24 11.28 9.19 4.82
C GLY A 24 12.07 9.72 6.02
N GLY A 25 12.33 8.86 7.02
CA GLY A 25 13.17 9.21 8.17
C GLY A 25 14.62 9.55 7.78
N ALA A 26 15.24 8.74 6.91
CA ALA A 26 16.61 8.97 6.43
C ALA A 26 16.72 10.24 5.57
N ALA A 27 15.73 10.51 4.71
CA ALA A 27 15.66 11.74 3.92
C ALA A 27 15.48 12.98 4.83
N GLY A 28 14.65 12.86 5.86
CA GLY A 28 14.44 13.89 6.87
C GLY A 28 15.70 14.23 7.67
N TRP A 29 16.50 13.21 8.04
CA TRP A 29 17.78 13.42 8.70
C TRP A 29 18.78 14.15 7.79
N ASN A 30 19.00 13.67 6.56
CA ASN A 30 19.96 14.28 5.63
C ASN A 30 19.64 15.75 5.30
N LYS A 31 18.36 16.14 5.30
CA LYS A 31 17.93 17.53 5.03
C LYS A 31 18.17 18.50 6.18
N LEU A 32 18.13 18.03 7.43
CA LEU A 32 18.10 18.88 8.62
C LEU A 32 19.31 18.68 9.57
N HIS A 33 20.18 17.71 9.29
CA HIS A 33 21.39 17.46 10.07
C HIS A 33 22.36 18.66 10.07
N GLU A 34 22.42 19.43 8.98
CA GLU A 34 23.30 20.61 8.88
C GLU A 34 22.89 21.76 9.80
N GLN A 35 21.66 21.76 10.32
CA GLN A 35 21.13 22.82 11.18
C GLN A 35 21.32 22.54 12.69
N GLY A 36 21.92 21.40 13.05
CA GLY A 36 22.21 20.99 14.42
C GLY A 36 21.49 19.70 14.85
N ALA A 37 21.99 19.06 15.92
CA ALA A 37 21.52 17.73 16.36
C ALA A 37 20.02 17.71 16.74
N SER A 38 19.50 18.79 17.33
CA SER A 38 18.08 18.95 17.66
C SER A 38 17.20 19.09 16.41
N ALA A 39 17.69 19.82 15.41
CA ALA A 39 17.02 19.95 14.11
C ALA A 39 17.00 18.60 13.37
N GLY A 40 18.10 17.83 13.39
CA GLY A 40 18.14 16.48 12.83
C GLY A 40 17.07 15.55 13.39
N PHE A 41 16.83 15.58 14.72
CA PHE A 41 15.80 14.76 15.36
C PHE A 41 14.38 15.15 14.91
N VAL A 42 14.10 16.45 14.80
CA VAL A 42 12.82 16.95 14.25
C VAL A 42 12.65 16.53 12.79
N GLY A 43 13.74 16.58 12.00
CA GLY A 43 13.77 16.12 10.62
C GLY A 43 13.39 14.64 10.47
N ILE A 44 13.92 13.76 11.33
CA ILE A 44 13.52 12.34 11.36
C ILE A 44 12.03 12.22 11.68
N LEU A 45 11.55 12.91 12.71
CA LEU A 45 10.17 12.77 13.18
C LEU A 45 9.16 13.20 12.10
N VAL A 46 9.43 14.33 11.45
CA VAL A 46 8.61 14.84 10.33
C VAL A 46 8.74 13.94 9.10
N GLY A 47 9.95 13.49 8.76
CA GLY A 47 10.19 12.58 7.63
C GLY A 47 9.51 11.23 7.81
N LEU A 48 9.49 10.70 9.03
CA LEU A 48 8.83 9.45 9.38
C LEU A 48 7.30 9.59 9.36
N LEU A 49 6.76 10.69 9.86
CA LEU A 49 5.32 11.00 9.79
C LEU A 49 4.83 11.14 8.35
N LEU A 50 5.54 11.91 7.53
CA LEU A 50 5.20 12.09 6.11
C LEU A 50 5.39 10.78 5.33
N GLY A 51 6.49 10.06 5.56
CA GLY A 51 6.73 8.75 4.97
C GLY A 51 5.64 7.75 5.33
N PHE A 52 5.20 7.72 6.59
CA PHE A 52 4.09 6.88 7.03
C PHE A 52 2.76 7.25 6.36
N LEU A 53 2.47 8.54 6.20
CA LEU A 53 1.26 9.01 5.53
C LEU A 53 1.22 8.59 4.04
N VAL A 54 2.36 8.72 3.35
CA VAL A 54 2.51 8.26 1.97
C VAL A 54 2.41 6.73 1.89
N ALA A 55 3.07 6.00 2.79
CA ALA A 55 2.95 4.55 2.86
C ALA A 55 1.48 4.14 3.04
N ALA A 56 0.77 4.69 4.02
CA ALA A 56 -0.63 4.36 4.30
C ALA A 56 -1.56 4.60 3.09
N THR A 57 -1.37 5.70 2.35
CA THR A 57 -2.17 6.00 1.15
C THR A 57 -1.89 5.03 0.00
N VAL A 58 -0.62 4.72 -0.26
CA VAL A 58 -0.23 3.72 -1.27
C VAL A 58 -0.75 2.34 -0.89
N CYS A 59 -0.61 1.95 0.38
CA CYS A 59 -1.11 0.69 0.89
C CYS A 59 -2.63 0.56 0.77
N GLY A 60 -3.37 1.61 1.14
CA GLY A 60 -4.83 1.63 1.07
C GLY A 60 -5.36 1.60 -0.37
N THR A 61 -4.69 2.30 -1.29
CA THR A 61 -5.09 2.33 -2.71
C THR A 61 -4.91 0.96 -3.37
N LEU A 62 -3.79 0.28 -3.14
CA LEU A 62 -3.56 -1.09 -3.62
C LEU A 62 -4.61 -2.07 -3.10
N ALA A 63 -4.91 -2.03 -1.79
CA ALA A 63 -5.95 -2.88 -1.20
C ALA A 63 -7.32 -2.65 -1.85
N THR A 64 -7.66 -1.40 -2.13
CA THR A 64 -8.93 -1.02 -2.77
C THR A 64 -9.01 -1.55 -4.21
N LEU A 65 -7.94 -1.41 -4.99
CA LEU A 65 -7.88 -1.93 -6.37
C LEU A 65 -8.03 -3.45 -6.43
N ILE A 66 -7.38 -4.17 -5.50
CA ILE A 66 -7.49 -5.63 -5.39
C ILE A 66 -8.94 -6.04 -5.09
N MET A 67 -9.61 -5.32 -4.18
CA MET A 67 -11.01 -5.58 -3.84
C MET A 67 -11.95 -5.35 -5.04
N ILE A 68 -11.74 -4.27 -5.78
CA ILE A 68 -12.49 -3.97 -7.01
C ILE A 68 -12.31 -5.09 -8.04
N GLU A 69 -11.07 -5.51 -8.29
CA GLU A 69 -10.78 -6.54 -9.28
C GLU A 69 -11.43 -7.89 -8.92
N ASN A 70 -11.42 -8.25 -7.64
CA ASN A 70 -12.08 -9.46 -7.16
C ASN A 70 -13.61 -9.38 -7.30
N HIS A 71 -14.19 -8.20 -7.03
CA HIS A 71 -15.63 -7.99 -7.20
C HIS A 71 -16.06 -8.08 -8.67
N LEU A 72 -15.32 -7.46 -9.61
CA LEU A 72 -15.60 -7.57 -11.04
C LEU A 72 -15.52 -9.02 -11.55
N ARG A 73 -14.51 -9.78 -11.11
CA ARG A 73 -14.41 -11.20 -11.50
C ARG A 73 -15.61 -12.02 -11.00
N ASN A 74 -16.10 -11.74 -9.80
CA ASN A 74 -17.28 -12.42 -9.26
C ASN A 74 -18.54 -12.09 -10.10
N LEU A 75 -18.75 -10.82 -10.42
CA LEU A 75 -19.88 -10.39 -11.27
C LEU A 75 -19.84 -11.02 -12.67
N LEU A 76 -18.65 -11.14 -13.26
CA LEU A 76 -18.48 -11.81 -14.56
C LEU A 76 -18.80 -13.30 -14.49
N ALA A 77 -18.42 -13.98 -13.38
CA ALA A 77 -18.74 -15.38 -13.16
C ALA A 77 -20.26 -15.60 -13.02
N GLU A 78 -20.93 -14.79 -12.19
CA GLU A 78 -22.39 -14.83 -12.02
C GLU A 78 -23.13 -14.53 -13.33
N ALA A 79 -22.65 -13.56 -14.12
CA ALA A 79 -23.23 -13.24 -15.42
C ALA A 79 -23.09 -14.38 -16.44
N ALA A 80 -21.97 -15.12 -16.41
CA ALA A 80 -21.76 -16.28 -17.27
C ALA A 80 -22.68 -17.45 -16.89
N GLU A 81 -22.88 -17.68 -15.60
CA GLU A 81 -23.75 -18.73 -15.07
C GLU A 81 -25.23 -18.43 -15.37
N THR A 82 -25.67 -17.18 -15.18
CA THR A 82 -27.01 -16.71 -15.55
C THR A 82 -27.29 -16.86 -17.05
N ARG A 83 -26.28 -16.67 -17.91
CA ARG A 83 -26.41 -16.91 -19.35
C ARG A 83 -26.50 -18.38 -19.72
N ARG A 84 -25.86 -19.28 -18.95
CA ARG A 84 -26.00 -20.73 -19.14
C ARG A 84 -27.37 -21.22 -18.71
N SER A 85 -27.87 -20.79 -17.55
CA SER A 85 -29.19 -21.19 -17.05
C SER A 85 -30.35 -20.70 -17.93
N ARG A 86 -30.17 -19.59 -18.67
CA ARG A 86 -31.15 -19.11 -19.66
C ARG A 86 -31.16 -19.88 -20.99
N LYS A 87 -30.10 -20.63 -21.29
CA LYS A 87 -29.95 -21.38 -22.55
C LYS A 87 -30.30 -22.88 -22.41
N ALA A 88 -30.44 -23.37 -21.19
CA ALA A 88 -30.95 -24.70 -20.87
C ALA A 88 -32.47 -24.65 -20.69
#